data_AF-A0A959KGS9-F1
#
_entry.id   AF-A0A959KGS9-F1
#
_cell.length_a   1.000
_cell.length_b   1.000
_cell.length_c   1.000
_cell.angle_alpha   90.00
_cell.angle_beta   90.00
_cell.angle_gamma   90.00
#
_symmetry.space_group_name_H-M   'P 1'
#
loop_
_entity.id
_entity.type
_entity.pdbx_description
1 polymer ?
#
loop_
_entity_poly.entity_id
_entity_poly.type
_entity_poly.pdbx_seq_one_letter_code
_entity_poly.pdbx_strand_id
1 'polypeptide(L)' 'QLVVPTTWNASPRDPEGKMSAYEAALMDTPIADPENPLEILRTVHSFDPCMACAVHLYDEEGKHVNRVKVL' A
#
# COMPACT_ATOMS: atom_id res chain seq x y z
N GLN A 1 -18.47 -7.86 0.69
CA GLN A 1 -17.02 -8.07 0.93
C GLN A 1 -16.31 -7.63 -0.34
N LEU A 2 -15.27 -6.81 -0.21
CA LEU A 2 -14.53 -6.24 -1.33
C LEU A 2 -13.08 -6.70 -1.22
N VAL A 3 -12.51 -7.18 -2.32
CA VAL A 3 -11.08 -7.48 -2.40
C VAL A 3 -10.57 -6.74 -3.62
N VAL A 4 -9.78 -5.69 -3.40
CA VAL A 4 -9.37 -4.76 -4.47
C VAL A 4 -7.87 -4.87 -4.76
N PRO A 5 -7.37 -4.34 -5.90
CA PRO A 5 -5.97 -4.52 -6.29
C PRO A 5 -4.95 -4.06 -5.24
N THR A 6 -5.15 -2.90 -4.63
CA THR A 6 -4.23 -2.42 -3.57
C THR A 6 -4.32 -3.27 -2.29
N THR A 7 -5.43 -3.97 -2.03
CA THR A 7 -5.50 -4.95 -0.93
C THR A 7 -4.52 -6.09 -1.12
N TRP A 8 -4.33 -6.56 -2.36
CA TRP A 8 -3.33 -7.58 -2.70
C TRP A 8 -1.90 -7.03 -2.67
N ASN A 9 -1.68 -5.85 -3.26
CA ASN A 9 -0.33 -5.32 -3.40
C ASN A 9 0.27 -4.85 -2.07
N ALA A 10 -0.56 -4.22 -1.24
CA ALA A 10 -0.17 -3.62 0.04
C ALA A 10 -0.60 -4.46 1.25
N SER A 11 -0.87 -5.76 1.06
CA SER A 11 -1.21 -6.62 2.19
C SER A 11 -0.05 -6.67 3.19
N PRO A 12 -0.33 -6.88 4.48
CA PRO A 12 0.71 -7.33 5.41
C PRO A 12 1.13 -8.76 5.05
N ARG A 13 2.15 -9.27 5.75
CA ARG A 13 2.53 -10.67 5.68
C ARG A 13 1.38 -11.60 6.05
N ASP A 14 1.30 -12.71 5.34
CA ASP A 14 0.35 -13.78 5.65
C ASP A 14 0.79 -14.58 6.90
N PRO A 15 -0.03 -15.54 7.39
CA PRO A 15 0.33 -16.36 8.56
C PRO A 15 1.59 -17.21 8.39
N GLU A 16 2.03 -17.46 7.16
CA GLU A 16 3.27 -18.17 6.85
C GLU A 16 4.48 -17.22 6.74
N GLY A 17 4.25 -15.91 6.90
CA GLY A 17 5.27 -14.87 6.85
C GLY A 17 5.61 -14.41 5.43
N LYS A 18 4.80 -14.76 4.43
CA LYS A 18 5.05 -14.39 3.03
C LYS A 18 4.85 -12.89 2.83
N MET A 19 5.82 -12.26 2.16
CA MET A 19 5.78 -10.85 1.78
C MET A 19 4.68 -10.56 0.74
N SER A 20 4.11 -9.36 0.81
CA SER A 20 3.25 -8.82 -0.24
C SER A 20 4.05 -8.30 -1.43
N ALA A 21 3.36 -7.84 -2.47
CA ALA A 21 4.02 -7.26 -3.64
C ALA A 21 4.86 -6.03 -3.26
N TYR A 22 4.38 -5.17 -2.36
CA TYR A 22 5.13 -4.00 -1.90
C TYR A 22 6.37 -4.41 -1.11
N GLU A 23 6.21 -5.30 -0.12
CA GLU A 23 7.33 -5.76 0.69
C GLU A 23 8.40 -6.42 -0.18
N ALA A 24 8.00 -7.29 -1.10
CA ALA A 24 8.92 -7.99 -2.00
C ALA A 24 9.61 -7.04 -2.99
N ALA A 25 8.89 -6.06 -3.55
CA ALA A 25 9.45 -5.10 -4.51
C ALA A 25 10.47 -4.13 -3.89
N LEU A 26 10.37 -3.89 -2.58
CA LEU A 26 11.32 -3.03 -1.86
C LEU A 26 12.58 -3.76 -1.42
N MET A 27 12.60 -5.10 -1.45
CA MET A 27 13.78 -5.88 -1.10
C MET A 27 14.98 -5.46 -1.97
N ASP A 28 16.11 -5.27 -1.31
CA ASP A 28 17.39 -4.90 -1.93
C ASP A 28 17.37 -3.59 -2.76
N THR A 29 16.35 -2.74 -2.58
CA THR A 29 16.30 -1.43 -3.24
C THR A 29 17.47 -0.56 -2.73
N PRO A 30 18.37 -0.09 -3.61
CA PRO A 30 19.47 0.77 -3.20
C PRO A 30 18.94 2.12 -2.74
N ILE A 31 19.42 2.58 -1.59
CA ILE A 31 19.05 3.89 -1.01
C ILE A 31 20.29 4.78 -0.99
N ALA A 32 20.27 5.85 -1.78
CA ALA A 32 21.38 6.79 -1.83
C ALA A 32 21.47 7.67 -0.58
N ASP A 33 20.33 8.14 -0.07
CA ASP A 33 20.22 8.95 1.16
C ASP A 33 19.09 8.40 2.04
N PRO A 34 19.41 7.74 3.17
CA PRO A 34 18.41 7.21 4.11
C PRO A 34 17.50 8.27 4.73
N GLU A 35 17.96 9.52 4.86
CA GLU A 35 17.12 10.62 5.39
C GLU A 35 16.09 11.10 4.36
N ASN A 36 16.33 10.83 3.06
CA ASN A 36 15.45 11.17 1.95
C ASN A 36 15.29 9.99 0.98
N PRO A 37 14.58 8.91 1.37
CA PRO A 37 14.56 7.64 0.64
C PRO A 37 13.63 7.69 -0.58
N LEU A 38 14.04 8.43 -1.60
CA LEU A 38 13.27 8.67 -2.82
C LEU A 38 12.99 7.37 -3.60
N GLU A 39 13.90 6.41 -3.52
CA GLU A 39 13.80 5.13 -4.22
C GLU A 39 12.62 4.29 -3.69
N ILE A 40 12.35 4.34 -2.38
CA ILE A 40 11.17 3.70 -1.78
C ILE A 40 9.89 4.28 -2.39
N LEU A 41 9.81 5.62 -2.45
CA LEU A 41 8.65 6.31 -3.02
C LEU A 41 8.47 5.97 -4.50
N ARG A 42 9.56 5.93 -5.28
CA ARG A 42 9.51 5.54 -6.70
C ARG A 42 8.95 4.15 -6.89
N THR A 43 9.43 3.16 -6.12
CA THR A 43 8.96 1.79 -6.20
C THR A 43 7.50 1.68 -5.81
N VAL A 44 7.08 2.23 -4.66
CA VAL A 44 5.69 2.14 -4.20
C VAL A 44 4.72 2.89 -5.11
N HIS A 45 5.07 4.09 -5.59
CA HIS A 45 4.21 4.85 -6.52
C HIS A 45 4.06 4.17 -7.88
N SER A 46 4.98 3.29 -8.29
CA SER A 46 4.83 2.52 -9.53
C SER A 46 3.62 1.56 -9.53
N PHE A 47 3.09 1.26 -8.34
CA PHE A 47 1.89 0.44 -8.17
C PHE A 47 0.58 1.25 -8.11
N ASP A 48 0.63 2.58 -8.22
CA ASP A 48 -0.53 3.48 -8.10
C ASP A 48 -1.38 3.21 -6.82
N PRO A 49 -0.80 3.43 -5.62
CA PRO A 49 -1.43 3.05 -4.36
C PRO A 49 -2.73 3.83 -4.08
N CYS A 50 -3.86 3.13 -3.96
CA CYS A 50 -5.11 3.67 -3.43
C CYS A 50 -5.42 3.12 -2.03
N MET A 51 -5.00 3.82 -0.97
CA MET A 51 -5.26 3.38 0.42
C MET A 51 -6.75 3.37 0.77
N ALA A 52 -7.52 4.35 0.26
CA ALA A 52 -8.96 4.36 0.47
C ALA A 52 -9.65 3.13 -0.13
N CYS A 53 -9.15 2.64 -1.27
CA CYS A 53 -9.63 1.42 -1.90
C CYS A 53 -9.26 0.20 -1.06
N ALA A 54 -7.99 0.13 -0.61
CA ALA A 54 -7.44 -1.01 0.12
C ALA A 54 -8.20 -1.34 1.42
N VAL A 55 -8.66 -0.30 2.14
CA VAL A 55 -9.40 -0.43 3.42
C VAL A 55 -10.86 -0.02 3.33
N HIS A 56 -11.37 0.19 2.11
CA HIS A 56 -12.79 0.43 1.81
C HIS A 56 -13.39 1.63 2.57
N LEU A 57 -12.77 2.81 2.46
CA LEU A 57 -13.32 4.04 3.04
C LEU A 57 -14.58 4.55 2.34
N TYR A 58 -14.96 3.92 1.22
CA TYR A 58 -16.13 4.25 0.40
C TYR A 58 -17.06 3.04 0.26
N ASP A 59 -18.37 3.29 0.19
CA ASP A 59 -19.37 2.27 -0.15
C ASP A 59 -19.57 2.15 -1.67
N GLU A 60 -20.48 1.28 -2.10
CA GLU A 60 -20.79 1.01 -3.51
C GLU A 60 -21.35 2.25 -4.25
N GLU A 61 -21.89 3.22 -3.52
CA GLU A 61 -22.44 4.47 -4.05
C GLU A 61 -21.40 5.61 -4.02
N GLY A 62 -20.18 5.34 -3.55
CA GLY A 62 -19.09 6.31 -3.47
C GLY A 62 -19.19 7.25 -2.26
N LYS A 63 -20.04 6.94 -1.28
CA LYS A 63 -20.17 7.73 -0.05
C LYS A 63 -19.08 7.33 0.95
N HIS A 64 -18.59 8.31 1.71
CA HIS A 64 -17.57 8.08 2.74
C HIS A 64 -18.16 7.25 3.89
N VAL A 65 -17.59 6.07 4.11
CA VAL A 65 -17.92 5.16 5.22
C VAL A 65 -17.19 5.59 6.49
N ASN A 66 -15.93 5.99 6.37
CA ASN A 66 -15.11 6.47 7.48
C ASN A 66 -14.10 7.54 7.01
N ARG A 67 -13.66 8.40 7.94
CA ARG A 67 -12.63 9.42 7.69
C ARG A 67 -11.49 9.26 8.67
N VAL A 68 -10.29 9.02 8.16
CA VAL A 68 -9.05 8.95 8.95
C VAL A 68 -8.25 10.22 8.68
N LYS A 69 -7.79 10.87 9.75
CA LYS A 69 -6.89 12.03 9.67
C LYS A 69 -5.52 11.61 10.19
N VAL A 70 -4.50 11.70 9.35
CA VAL A 70 -3.11 11.48 9.73
C VAL A 70 -2.49 12.83 10.10
N LEU A 71 -1.60 12.84 11.09
CA LEU A 71 -0.97 14.02 11.71
C LEU A 71 -0.06 14.77 10.75
#